data_AF-A0A2N2WBV9-F1
#
_entry.id   AF-A0A2N2WBV9-F1
#
_cell.length_a   1.000
_cell.length_b   1.000
_cell.length_c   1.000
_cell.angle_alpha   90.00
_cell.angle_beta   90.00
_cell.angle_gamma   90.00
#
_symmetry.space_group_name_H-M   'P 1'
#
loop_
_entity.id
_entity.type
_entity.pdbx_description
1 polymer ?
#
loop_
_entity_poly.entity_id
_entity_poly.type
_entity_poly.pdbx_seq_one_letter_code
_entity_poly.pdbx_strand_id
1 'polypeptide(L)'
;MQDNQLSNYGAILSLLKEKIKVARVQAAELLNNKLLSVYWEIGSVVADQEKMMGWGSKVIDRLAADLKIEFPDMRGLSPRNLRYMRDFSQAYPRFVILQQLAALNEAAENQIDTILQQAAAKLPWGHHQVILDRVKNVDERCFYIGKCAENQWSRNVLVHQIESNLHMRQGALTHNFQDTLSAYESELTQQVFKDPYQLDFIMLSEKAKERDLENALTSNITNFLLELGDGFAFIGRQKRFEVGDQEFFVDLLFYHTRLRRYIIIELKIGDFEPEFVSKMNLYLGLADDRLKGEYDEASIGLILCKTRNKVVAEYALRDSGKPIGIAQYNIASVLPDDIKGELPTIKELEENLGTHIAFPQNPIDEKLSRIKQILSESSFEEVKETQNKQVTKRVFEEIVLPLKQAISKELEKEISPWFTDPDVFLYAGATGNKEDEKVVQHLHEKLQYECSRFSIAVQLNGFKMAGVNTFSISQGIDIILDKYRYSISIINTQERITNLYHQKLSEKEFSNLVTVLIEKVLDGISENLSKLNTQNDA
;
A
#
# COMPACT_ATOMS: atom_id res chain seq x y z
N MET A 1 -12.08 35.70 -23.74
CA MET A 1 -12.37 35.42 -22.31
C MET A 1 -12.33 33.92 -21.95
N GLN A 2 -12.24 32.98 -22.91
CA GLN A 2 -12.21 31.53 -22.63
C GLN A 2 -10.82 30.99 -22.21
N ASP A 3 -9.71 31.66 -22.54
CA ASP A 3 -8.36 31.17 -22.24
C ASP A 3 -7.90 31.31 -20.78
N ASN A 4 -8.66 32.02 -19.93
CA ASN A 4 -8.26 32.25 -18.53
C ASN A 4 -8.86 31.23 -17.54
N GLN A 5 -9.73 30.31 -17.99
CA GLN A 5 -10.36 29.30 -17.12
C GLN A 5 -9.54 28.01 -16.97
N LEU A 6 -8.63 27.71 -17.91
CA LEU A 6 -7.79 26.51 -17.89
C LEU A 6 -6.49 26.67 -17.08
N SER A 7 -6.02 27.91 -16.88
CA SER A 7 -4.77 28.19 -16.16
C SER A 7 -4.81 27.75 -14.68
N ASN A 8 -5.98 27.79 -14.04
CA ASN A 8 -6.14 27.46 -12.62
C ASN A 8 -6.69 26.04 -12.35
N TYR A 9 -7.13 25.33 -13.39
CA TYR A 9 -7.77 24.01 -13.22
C TYR A 9 -6.83 22.97 -12.59
N GLY A 10 -5.56 22.93 -13.02
CA GLY A 10 -4.57 21.99 -12.48
C GLY A 10 -4.27 22.23 -10.99
N ALA A 11 -4.21 23.51 -10.57
CA ALA A 11 -4.01 23.89 -9.18
C ALA A 11 -5.25 23.56 -8.32
N ILE A 12 -6.46 23.84 -8.83
CA ILE A 12 -7.72 23.50 -8.16
C ILE A 12 -7.87 21.97 -8.02
N LEU A 13 -7.58 21.20 -9.08
CA LEU A 13 -7.66 19.74 -9.03
C LEU A 13 -6.65 19.15 -8.02
N SER A 14 -5.42 19.68 -7.97
CA SER A 14 -4.43 19.27 -6.97
C SER A 14 -4.89 19.61 -5.55
N LEU A 15 -5.43 20.81 -5.32
CA LEU A 15 -5.99 21.22 -4.03
C LEU A 15 -7.14 20.30 -3.60
N LEU A 16 -8.08 19.97 -4.51
CA LEU A 16 -9.20 19.08 -4.21
C LEU A 16 -8.73 17.65 -3.94
N LYS A 17 -7.76 17.14 -4.69
CA LYS A 17 -7.13 15.84 -4.43
C LYS A 17 -6.48 15.79 -3.05
N GLU A 18 -5.74 16.83 -2.67
CA GLU A 18 -5.13 16.92 -1.34
C GLU A 18 -6.20 17.00 -0.25
N LYS A 19 -7.27 17.79 -0.41
CA LYS A 19 -8.39 17.80 0.54
C LYS A 19 -9.03 16.41 0.71
N ILE A 20 -9.23 15.67 -0.38
CA ILE A 20 -9.78 14.31 -0.32
C ILE A 20 -8.80 13.36 0.38
N LYS A 21 -7.50 13.45 0.11
CA LYS A 21 -6.48 12.63 0.79
C LYS A 21 -6.47 12.89 2.29
N VAL A 22 -6.43 14.17 2.70
CA VAL A 22 -6.47 14.57 4.11
C VAL A 22 -7.74 14.05 4.79
N ALA A 23 -8.91 14.23 4.17
CA ALA A 23 -10.17 13.74 4.72
C ALA A 23 -10.19 12.21 4.89
N ARG A 24 -9.60 11.46 3.95
CA ARG A 24 -9.49 9.99 4.03
C ARG A 24 -8.56 9.55 5.17
N VAL A 25 -7.44 10.25 5.39
CA VAL A 25 -6.52 9.96 6.50
C VAL A 25 -7.21 10.22 7.83
N GLN A 26 -7.85 11.38 7.99
CA GLN A 26 -8.60 11.73 9.21
C GLN A 26 -9.72 10.73 9.50
N ALA A 27 -10.49 10.32 8.48
CA ALA A 27 -11.51 9.30 8.64
C ALA A 27 -10.93 7.95 9.08
N ALA A 28 -9.78 7.55 8.53
CA ALA A 28 -9.10 6.31 8.91
C ALA A 28 -8.58 6.36 10.36
N GLU A 29 -8.04 7.49 10.81
CA GLU A 29 -7.59 7.71 12.19
C GLU A 29 -8.75 7.64 13.19
N LEU A 30 -9.86 8.32 12.90
CA LEU A 30 -11.07 8.27 13.72
C LEU A 30 -11.64 6.85 13.81
N LEU A 31 -11.69 6.14 12.68
CA LEU A 31 -12.12 4.75 12.64
C LEU A 31 -11.20 3.85 13.46
N ASN A 32 -9.87 4.01 13.33
CA ASN A 32 -8.90 3.25 14.12
C ASN A 32 -9.10 3.49 15.62
N ASN A 33 -9.20 4.76 16.03
CA ASN A 33 -9.44 5.12 17.42
C ASN A 33 -10.69 4.45 17.97
N LYS A 34 -11.82 4.54 17.25
CA LYS A 34 -13.08 3.94 17.71
C LYS A 34 -13.01 2.42 17.76
N LEU A 35 -12.35 1.80 16.77
CA LEU A 35 -12.15 0.36 16.74
C LEU A 35 -11.33 -0.13 17.94
N LEU A 36 -10.25 0.57 18.28
CA LEU A 36 -9.43 0.25 19.45
C LEU A 36 -10.21 0.39 20.75
N SER A 37 -11.06 1.41 20.90
CA SER A 37 -11.93 1.56 22.07
C SER A 37 -12.90 0.38 22.20
N VAL A 38 -13.56 -0.01 21.10
CA VAL A 38 -14.48 -1.17 21.09
C VAL A 38 -13.74 -2.46 21.44
N TYR A 39 -12.56 -2.67 20.87
CA TYR A 39 -11.73 -3.85 21.18
C TYR A 39 -11.27 -3.86 22.62
N TRP A 40 -10.93 -2.70 23.18
CA TRP A 40 -10.61 -2.58 24.59
C TRP A 40 -11.80 -2.94 25.49
N GLU A 41 -12.99 -2.42 25.19
CA GLU A 41 -14.23 -2.67 25.94
C GLU A 41 -14.60 -4.16 25.90
N ILE A 42 -14.59 -4.78 24.72
CA ILE A 42 -14.81 -6.23 24.57
C ILE A 42 -13.79 -7.00 25.40
N GLY A 43 -12.52 -6.60 25.31
CA GLY A 43 -11.43 -7.21 26.06
C GLY A 43 -11.63 -7.15 27.57
N SER A 44 -12.05 -5.99 28.09
CA SER A 44 -12.31 -5.77 29.51
C SER A 44 -13.45 -6.67 29.98
N VAL A 45 -14.56 -6.72 29.23
CA VAL A 45 -15.69 -7.61 29.55
C VAL A 45 -15.25 -9.07 29.58
N VAL A 46 -14.48 -9.52 28.59
CA VAL A 46 -13.95 -10.88 28.57
C VAL A 46 -13.05 -11.14 29.78
N ALA A 47 -12.14 -10.21 30.11
CA ALA A 47 -11.24 -10.33 31.26
C ALA A 47 -11.98 -10.40 32.60
N ASP A 48 -13.05 -9.62 32.77
CA ASP A 48 -13.85 -9.61 33.99
C ASP A 48 -14.65 -10.90 34.15
N GLN A 49 -15.23 -11.40 33.05
CA GLN A 49 -15.96 -12.67 33.06
C GLN A 49 -15.04 -13.88 33.28
N GLU A 50 -13.81 -13.86 32.77
CA GLU A 50 -12.79 -14.86 33.11
C GLU A 50 -12.51 -14.90 34.62
N LYS A 51 -12.39 -13.72 35.27
CA LYS A 51 -12.15 -13.63 36.72
C LYS A 51 -13.36 -14.04 37.56
N MET A 52 -14.55 -13.60 37.18
CA MET A 52 -15.78 -13.81 37.98
C MET A 52 -16.38 -15.21 37.82
N MET A 53 -16.40 -15.72 36.58
CA MET A 53 -17.14 -16.92 36.20
C MET A 53 -16.24 -18.04 35.68
N GLY A 54 -14.91 -17.84 35.65
CA GLY A 54 -13.96 -18.85 35.18
C GLY A 54 -14.13 -19.17 33.68
N TRP A 55 -14.48 -18.17 32.85
CA TRP A 55 -14.64 -18.37 31.42
C TRP A 55 -13.40 -19.04 30.81
N GLY A 56 -13.62 -20.20 30.19
CA GLY A 56 -12.58 -20.94 29.48
C GLY A 56 -12.63 -20.69 27.97
N SER A 57 -11.67 -21.30 27.25
CA SER A 57 -11.56 -21.21 25.78
C SER A 57 -12.88 -21.46 25.04
N LYS A 58 -13.66 -22.47 25.48
CA LYS A 58 -14.95 -22.83 24.87
C LYS A 58 -16.00 -21.71 24.93
N VAL A 59 -16.00 -20.91 25.99
CA VAL A 59 -16.95 -19.79 26.14
C VAL A 59 -16.56 -18.65 25.19
N ILE A 60 -15.26 -18.38 25.06
CA ILE A 60 -14.73 -17.38 24.11
C ILE A 60 -15.01 -17.81 22.67
N ASP A 61 -14.84 -19.09 22.35
CA ASP A 61 -15.10 -19.62 21.00
C ASP A 61 -16.59 -19.47 20.62
N ARG A 62 -17.51 -19.73 21.57
CA ARG A 62 -18.95 -19.51 21.37
C ARG A 62 -19.28 -18.02 21.21
N LEU A 63 -18.75 -17.16 22.10
CA LEU A 63 -18.97 -15.72 22.03
C LEU A 63 -18.50 -15.14 20.68
N ALA A 64 -17.34 -15.59 20.20
CA ALA A 64 -16.83 -15.19 18.89
C ALA A 64 -17.76 -15.62 17.74
N ALA A 65 -18.32 -16.83 17.81
CA ALA A 65 -19.27 -17.32 16.81
C ALA A 65 -20.57 -16.49 16.83
N ASP A 66 -21.12 -16.24 18.01
CA ASP A 66 -22.36 -15.48 18.19
C ASP A 66 -22.19 -14.02 17.71
N LEU A 67 -21.08 -13.36 18.07
CA LEU A 67 -20.77 -12.01 17.60
C LEU A 67 -20.56 -11.93 16.08
N LYS A 68 -19.97 -12.96 15.47
CA LYS A 68 -19.75 -13.01 14.01
C LYS A 68 -21.05 -13.22 13.24
N ILE A 69 -22.04 -13.90 13.83
CA ILE A 69 -23.38 -14.06 13.24
C ILE A 69 -24.10 -12.71 13.24
N GLU A 70 -24.05 -11.98 14.35
CA GLU A 70 -24.71 -10.66 14.48
C GLU A 70 -24.02 -9.58 13.63
N PHE A 71 -22.69 -9.64 13.52
CA PHE A 71 -21.88 -8.65 12.79
C PHE A 71 -21.03 -9.29 11.68
N PRO A 72 -21.64 -9.79 10.59
CA PRO A 72 -20.94 -10.56 9.55
C PRO A 72 -19.88 -9.74 8.81
N ASP A 73 -20.10 -8.43 8.64
CA ASP A 73 -19.18 -7.54 7.94
C ASP A 73 -17.99 -7.08 8.80
N MET A 74 -18.07 -7.29 10.13
CA MET A 74 -17.03 -6.87 11.06
C MET A 74 -15.86 -7.86 11.08
N ARG A 75 -14.72 -7.43 10.52
CA ARG A 75 -13.47 -8.18 10.61
C ARG A 75 -12.89 -8.07 12.02
N GLY A 76 -12.35 -9.17 12.56
CA GLY A 76 -11.69 -9.17 13.86
C GLY A 76 -12.49 -9.80 15.01
N LEU A 77 -13.61 -10.48 14.75
CA LEU A 77 -14.38 -11.19 15.78
C LEU A 77 -14.03 -12.69 15.87
N SER A 78 -12.78 -13.07 15.54
CA SER A 78 -12.34 -14.46 15.70
C SER A 78 -12.00 -14.77 17.16
N PRO A 79 -12.08 -16.04 17.61
CA PRO A 79 -11.75 -16.38 18.99
C PRO A 79 -10.33 -15.97 19.39
N ARG A 80 -9.38 -16.08 18.46
CA ARG A 80 -8.01 -15.61 18.66
C ARG A 80 -7.97 -14.09 18.87
N ASN A 81 -8.75 -13.33 18.12
CA ASN A 81 -8.78 -11.89 18.26
C ASN A 81 -9.46 -11.43 19.54
N LEU A 82 -10.50 -12.12 20.02
CA LEU A 82 -11.09 -11.84 21.34
C LEU A 82 -10.08 -12.05 22.47
N ARG A 83 -9.22 -13.08 22.37
CA ARG A 83 -8.10 -13.25 23.30
C ARG A 83 -7.10 -12.10 23.23
N TYR A 84 -6.76 -11.61 22.04
CA TYR A 84 -5.95 -10.40 21.90
C TYR A 84 -6.62 -9.16 22.47
N MET A 85 -7.93 -8.99 22.30
CA MET A 85 -8.70 -7.89 22.91
C MET A 85 -8.60 -7.93 24.43
N ARG A 86 -8.76 -9.12 25.02
CA ARG A 86 -8.56 -9.33 26.45
C ARG A 86 -7.14 -8.93 26.87
N ASP A 87 -6.11 -9.46 26.20
CA ASP A 87 -4.71 -9.16 26.51
C ASP A 87 -4.40 -7.67 26.35
N PHE A 88 -4.99 -7.03 25.33
CA PHE A 88 -4.93 -5.58 25.10
C PHE A 88 -5.54 -4.80 26.26
N SER A 89 -6.74 -5.16 26.73
CA SER A 89 -7.38 -4.48 27.85
C SER A 89 -6.58 -4.58 29.15
N GLN A 90 -5.97 -5.75 29.40
CA GLN A 90 -5.13 -5.99 30.56
C GLN A 90 -3.78 -5.25 30.45
N ALA A 91 -3.21 -5.17 29.24
CA ALA A 91 -1.98 -4.45 28.97
C ALA A 91 -2.15 -2.93 29.09
N TYR A 92 -3.36 -2.40 28.83
CA TYR A 92 -3.66 -0.97 28.85
C TYR A 92 -4.91 -0.64 29.69
N PRO A 93 -4.90 -0.80 31.03
CA PRO A 93 -6.12 -0.75 31.86
C PRO A 93 -6.88 0.60 31.86
N ARG A 94 -6.27 1.67 31.34
CA ARG A 94 -6.87 3.03 31.31
C ARG A 94 -7.07 3.57 29.89
N PHE A 95 -6.94 2.72 28.86
CA PHE A 95 -6.91 3.14 27.45
C PHE A 95 -8.06 4.06 27.04
N VAL A 96 -9.30 3.70 27.36
CA VAL A 96 -10.50 4.49 27.00
C VAL A 96 -10.59 5.79 27.81
N ILE A 97 -10.26 5.74 29.09
CA ILE A 97 -10.30 6.92 29.99
C ILE A 97 -9.28 7.96 29.53
N LEU A 98 -8.04 7.56 29.24
CA LEU A 98 -6.99 8.48 28.82
C LEU A 98 -7.15 8.95 27.37
N GLN A 99 -7.80 8.18 26.49
CA GLN A 99 -8.20 8.66 25.16
C GLN A 99 -9.22 9.80 25.26
N GLN A 100 -10.17 9.72 26.20
CA GLN A 100 -11.16 10.78 26.43
C GLN A 100 -10.55 12.01 27.10
N LEU A 101 -9.68 11.83 28.10
CA LEU A 101 -8.99 12.95 28.76
C LEU A 101 -7.99 13.67 27.84
N ALA A 102 -7.32 12.94 26.94
CA ALA A 102 -6.46 13.53 25.90
C ALA A 102 -7.24 14.45 24.94
N ALA A 103 -8.52 14.18 24.69
CA ALA A 103 -9.37 15.03 23.87
C ALA A 103 -9.83 16.32 24.60
N LEU A 104 -9.67 16.37 25.94
CA LEU A 104 -10.14 17.44 26.79
C LEU A 104 -9.02 18.38 27.29
N ASN A 105 -7.75 18.16 26.90
CA ASN A 105 -6.58 18.94 27.33
C ASN A 105 -6.40 19.04 28.87
N GLU A 106 -6.96 18.11 29.64
CA GLU A 106 -6.81 18.10 31.09
C GLU A 106 -5.58 17.27 31.49
N ALA A 107 -4.69 17.90 32.26
CA ALA A 107 -3.45 17.32 32.73
C ALA A 107 -3.73 16.21 33.75
N ALA A 108 -3.71 14.95 33.29
CA ALA A 108 -3.75 13.81 34.19
C ALA A 108 -2.46 13.73 35.01
N GLU A 109 -2.58 13.47 36.32
CA GLU A 109 -1.49 13.41 37.32
C GLU A 109 -0.36 12.41 36.99
N ASN A 110 -0.58 11.49 36.04
CA ASN A 110 0.46 10.61 35.48
C ASN A 110 0.71 10.94 33.99
N GLN A 111 1.64 11.85 33.75
CA GLN A 111 1.96 12.35 32.40
C GLN A 111 2.51 11.25 31.46
N ILE A 112 3.26 10.29 32.00
CA ILE A 112 3.89 9.18 31.24
C ILE A 112 2.83 8.18 30.72
N ASP A 113 1.90 7.75 31.57
CA ASP A 113 0.80 6.85 31.19
C ASP A 113 -0.08 7.46 30.10
N THR A 114 -0.29 8.78 30.17
CA THR A 114 -1.12 9.53 29.22
C THR A 114 -0.46 9.64 27.86
N ILE A 115 0.83 10.00 27.80
CA ILE A 115 1.60 10.11 26.55
C ILE A 115 1.69 8.75 25.86
N LEU A 116 1.92 7.68 26.63
CA LEU A 116 2.02 6.34 26.10
C LEU A 116 0.70 5.86 25.49
N GLN A 117 -0.42 6.12 26.15
CA GLN A 117 -1.73 5.70 25.65
C GLN A 117 -2.18 6.53 24.45
N GLN A 118 -1.80 7.81 24.40
CA GLN A 118 -1.94 8.64 23.19
C GLN A 118 -1.10 8.10 22.02
N ALA A 119 0.13 7.66 22.28
CA ALA A 119 0.95 7.00 21.27
C ALA A 119 0.32 5.67 20.83
N ALA A 120 -0.17 4.86 21.76
CA ALA A 120 -0.85 3.59 21.49
C ALA A 120 -2.11 3.76 20.61
N ALA A 121 -2.86 4.85 20.80
CA ALA A 121 -4.05 5.15 20.01
C ALA A 121 -3.73 5.43 18.52
N LYS A 122 -2.51 5.89 18.21
CA LYS A 122 -2.05 6.13 16.83
C LYS A 122 -1.69 4.84 16.09
N LEU A 123 -1.52 3.72 16.80
CA LEU A 123 -1.11 2.45 16.20
C LEU A 123 -2.32 1.67 15.66
N PRO A 124 -2.25 1.08 14.46
CA PRO A 124 -3.25 0.14 13.98
C PRO A 124 -3.34 -1.14 14.84
N TRP A 125 -4.52 -1.77 14.89
CA TRP A 125 -4.75 -2.98 15.70
C TRP A 125 -3.68 -4.07 15.56
N GLY A 126 -3.24 -4.37 14.34
CA GLY A 126 -2.27 -5.45 14.15
C GLY A 126 -0.86 -5.14 14.65
N HIS A 127 -0.52 -3.87 14.91
CA HIS A 127 0.71 -3.53 15.63
C HIS A 127 0.61 -3.91 17.10
N HIS A 128 -0.55 -3.68 17.73
CA HIS A 128 -0.82 -4.12 19.10
C HIS A 128 -0.71 -5.63 19.24
N GLN A 129 -1.21 -6.40 18.27
CA GLN A 129 -1.07 -7.87 18.28
C GLN A 129 0.41 -8.31 18.29
N VAL A 130 1.25 -7.71 17.44
CA VAL A 130 2.68 -8.01 17.39
C VAL A 130 3.37 -7.67 18.72
N ILE A 131 3.06 -6.49 19.27
CA ILE A 131 3.65 -6.02 20.53
C ILE A 131 3.26 -6.93 21.69
N LEU A 132 1.97 -7.29 21.81
CA LEU A 132 1.49 -8.18 22.87
C LEU A 132 2.08 -9.59 22.77
N ASP A 133 2.27 -10.10 21.55
CA ASP A 133 2.89 -11.40 21.32
C ASP A 133 4.36 -11.41 21.73
N ARG A 134 5.13 -10.41 21.28
CA ARG A 134 6.60 -10.43 21.32
C ARG A 134 7.22 -9.69 22.51
N VAL A 135 6.53 -8.70 23.07
CA VAL A 135 7.08 -7.81 24.10
C VAL A 135 6.32 -7.97 25.41
N LYS A 136 6.93 -8.71 26.35
CA LYS A 136 6.33 -9.02 27.66
C LYS A 136 6.63 -7.98 28.72
N ASN A 137 7.83 -7.38 28.68
CA ASN A 137 8.21 -6.31 29.58
C ASN A 137 7.41 -5.04 29.28
N VAL A 138 6.97 -4.33 30.33
CA VAL A 138 6.14 -3.13 30.20
C VAL A 138 6.95 -1.95 29.66
N ASP A 139 8.15 -1.70 30.17
CA ASP A 139 9.00 -0.58 29.76
C ASP A 139 9.44 -0.73 28.30
N GLU A 140 9.82 -1.95 27.89
CA GLU A 140 10.13 -2.28 26.51
C GLU A 140 8.91 -2.05 25.58
N ARG A 141 7.71 -2.43 26.05
CA ARG A 141 6.47 -2.16 25.33
C ARG A 141 6.26 -0.67 25.14
N CYS A 142 6.48 0.12 26.20
CA CYS A 142 6.34 1.56 26.16
C CYS A 142 7.26 2.18 25.12
N PHE A 143 8.51 1.74 25.10
CA PHE A 143 9.52 2.16 24.14
C PHE A 143 9.07 1.92 22.70
N TYR A 144 8.66 0.69 22.36
CA TYR A 144 8.27 0.35 20.98
C TYR A 144 6.99 1.05 20.52
N ILE A 145 6.01 1.24 21.41
CA ILE A 145 4.79 2.01 21.10
C ILE A 145 5.16 3.46 20.79
N GLY A 146 5.95 4.10 21.65
CA GLY A 146 6.41 5.47 21.46
C GLY A 146 7.15 5.64 20.15
N LYS A 147 8.14 4.77 19.88
CA LYS A 147 8.94 4.82 18.65
C LYS A 147 8.14 4.51 17.39
N CYS A 148 7.16 3.59 17.47
CA CYS A 148 6.29 3.29 16.35
C CYS A 148 5.35 4.46 16.03
N ALA A 149 4.85 5.16 17.04
CA ALA A 149 3.99 6.33 16.87
C ALA A 149 4.77 7.55 16.35
N GLU A 150 6.01 7.74 16.83
CA GLU A 150 6.92 8.81 16.40
C GLU A 150 7.34 8.65 14.93
N ASN A 151 7.79 7.45 14.56
CA ASN A 151 8.40 7.17 13.25
C ASN A 151 7.43 6.53 12.26
N GLN A 152 6.15 6.41 12.62
CA GLN A 152 5.08 5.84 11.78
C GLN A 152 5.45 4.47 11.19
N TRP A 153 6.04 3.59 12.00
CA TRP A 153 6.54 2.32 11.51
C TRP A 153 5.42 1.44 10.94
N SER A 154 5.71 0.82 9.79
CA SER A 154 4.89 -0.30 9.33
C SER A 154 5.03 -1.49 10.28
N ARG A 155 4.08 -2.43 10.23
CA ARG A 155 4.12 -3.62 11.08
C ARG A 155 5.41 -4.42 10.89
N ASN A 156 5.91 -4.52 9.67
CA ASN A 156 7.15 -5.25 9.36
C ASN A 156 8.37 -4.55 9.95
N VAL A 157 8.41 -3.21 9.89
CA VAL A 157 9.48 -2.43 10.53
C VAL A 157 9.45 -2.63 12.04
N LEU A 158 8.28 -2.55 12.66
CA LEU A 158 8.12 -2.81 14.09
C LEU A 158 8.63 -4.22 14.48
N VAL A 159 8.26 -5.25 13.72
CA VAL A 159 8.75 -6.62 13.93
C VAL A 159 10.28 -6.66 13.90
N HIS A 160 10.90 -6.07 12.87
CA HIS A 160 12.35 -6.02 12.73
C HIS A 160 13.04 -5.26 13.88
N GLN A 161 12.47 -4.14 14.33
CA GLN A 161 13.04 -3.37 15.45
C GLN A 161 12.93 -4.11 16.79
N ILE A 162 11.89 -4.92 16.97
CA ILE A 162 11.76 -5.83 18.12
C ILE A 162 12.80 -6.96 18.02
N GLU A 163 12.87 -7.66 16.89
CA GLU A 163 13.80 -8.77 16.68
C GLU A 163 15.27 -8.35 16.85
N SER A 164 15.60 -7.13 16.41
CA SER A 164 16.95 -6.56 16.56
C SER A 164 17.22 -5.95 17.94
N ASN A 165 16.29 -6.02 18.90
CA ASN A 165 16.43 -5.46 20.26
C ASN A 165 16.80 -3.97 20.28
N LEU A 166 16.19 -3.15 19.41
CA LEU A 166 16.47 -1.71 19.33
C LEU A 166 16.48 -1.00 20.69
N HIS A 167 15.59 -1.38 21.61
CA HIS A 167 15.48 -0.75 22.94
C HIS A 167 16.78 -0.82 23.77
N MET A 168 17.64 -1.80 23.51
CA MET A 168 18.95 -1.94 24.17
C MET A 168 20.07 -1.22 23.43
N ARG A 169 19.90 -0.96 22.13
CA ARG A 169 20.96 -0.47 21.23
C ARG A 169 20.93 1.04 21.05
N GLN A 170 19.73 1.63 21.06
CA GLN A 170 19.54 3.06 20.84
C GLN A 170 20.16 3.87 21.99
N GLY A 171 21.05 4.82 21.66
CA GLY A 171 21.77 5.63 22.65
C GLY A 171 22.96 4.94 23.34
N ALA A 172 23.30 3.70 22.98
CA ALA A 172 24.40 2.97 23.63
C ALA A 172 25.80 3.28 23.04
N LEU A 173 25.84 4.05 21.94
CA LEU A 173 27.05 4.38 21.19
C LEU A 173 28.08 5.16 22.06
N THR A 174 29.37 4.92 21.85
CA THR A 174 30.43 5.73 22.49
C THR A 174 30.68 7.01 21.69
N HIS A 175 30.61 8.17 22.36
CA HIS A 175 30.69 9.48 21.72
C HIS A 175 31.33 10.55 22.61
N ASN A 176 31.64 11.71 22.02
CA ASN A 176 31.97 12.97 22.71
C ASN A 176 30.86 14.04 22.59
N PHE A 177 29.62 13.66 22.28
CA PHE A 177 28.53 14.61 22.03
C PHE A 177 28.21 15.54 23.19
N GLN A 178 28.46 15.12 24.44
CA GLN A 178 28.23 15.95 25.64
C GLN A 178 29.20 17.13 25.72
N ASP A 179 30.40 16.98 25.15
CA ASP A 179 31.46 18.00 25.19
C ASP A 179 31.47 18.87 23.92
N THR A 180 30.83 18.41 22.84
CA THR A 180 30.92 19.02 21.50
C THR A 180 29.61 19.60 20.98
N LEU A 181 28.47 19.30 21.63
CA LEU A 181 27.15 19.82 21.29
C LEU A 181 26.49 20.46 22.52
N SER A 182 25.45 21.29 22.31
CA SER A 182 24.64 21.75 23.43
C SER A 182 23.95 20.57 24.12
N ALA A 183 23.57 20.72 25.40
CA ALA A 183 22.97 19.64 26.18
C ALA A 183 21.74 19.02 25.48
N TYR A 184 20.87 19.87 24.93
CA TYR A 184 19.68 19.45 24.19
C TYR A 184 20.02 18.69 22.90
N GLU A 185 20.96 19.20 22.10
CA GLU A 185 21.38 18.54 20.87
C GLU A 185 22.11 17.23 21.13
N SER A 186 22.91 17.17 22.19
CA SER A 186 23.62 15.97 22.61
C SER A 186 22.63 14.85 22.94
N GLU A 187 21.59 15.14 23.73
CA GLU A 187 20.56 14.17 24.07
C GLU A 187 19.82 13.65 22.82
N LEU A 188 19.38 14.57 21.93
CA LEU A 188 18.74 14.19 20.67
C LEU A 188 19.66 13.34 19.80
N THR A 189 20.93 13.71 19.69
CA THR A 189 21.92 13.02 18.87
C THR A 189 22.18 11.61 19.37
N GLN A 190 22.34 11.44 20.68
CA GLN A 190 22.51 10.13 21.31
C GLN A 190 21.34 9.22 20.98
N GLN A 191 20.12 9.74 21.06
CA GLN A 191 18.92 8.96 20.73
C GLN A 191 18.84 8.58 19.24
N VAL A 192 19.52 9.26 18.32
CA VAL A 192 19.49 8.90 16.89
C VAL A 192 20.35 7.68 16.59
N PHE A 193 21.50 7.54 17.25
CA PHE A 193 22.48 6.50 16.94
C PHE A 193 22.27 5.22 17.75
N LYS A 194 22.83 4.12 17.23
CA LYS A 194 22.68 2.76 17.77
C LYS A 194 24.05 2.12 17.97
N ASP A 195 24.17 1.21 18.92
CA ASP A 195 25.35 0.35 19.07
C ASP A 195 24.93 -1.03 19.61
N PRO A 196 25.20 -2.15 18.91
CA PRO A 196 25.75 -2.25 17.56
C PRO A 196 24.68 -1.99 16.47
N TYR A 197 25.11 -1.68 15.24
CA TYR A 197 24.27 -1.71 14.04
C TYR A 197 24.10 -3.14 13.51
N GLN A 198 22.87 -3.55 13.17
CA GLN A 198 22.57 -4.90 12.68
C GLN A 198 22.52 -4.92 11.15
N LEU A 199 23.54 -5.52 10.53
CA LEU A 199 23.73 -5.56 9.07
C LEU A 199 23.57 -6.99 8.52
N ASP A 200 22.64 -7.77 9.09
CA ASP A 200 22.41 -9.18 8.73
C ASP A 200 21.95 -9.40 7.28
N PHE A 201 21.52 -8.33 6.61
CA PHE A 201 21.19 -8.32 5.19
C PHE A 201 22.43 -8.31 4.28
N ILE A 202 23.63 -8.26 4.86
CA ILE A 202 24.91 -8.30 4.16
C ILE A 202 25.55 -9.67 4.40
N MET A 203 26.14 -10.24 3.36
CA MET A 203 26.98 -11.43 3.44
C MET A 203 28.38 -11.06 2.97
N LEU A 204 29.35 -11.01 3.88
CA LEU A 204 30.75 -10.75 3.55
C LEU A 204 31.60 -11.98 3.83
N SER A 205 32.54 -12.26 2.91
CA SER A 205 33.59 -13.24 3.16
C SER A 205 34.61 -12.71 4.17
N GLU A 206 35.36 -13.59 4.83
CA GLU A 206 36.45 -13.20 5.74
C GLU A 206 37.55 -12.36 5.06
N LYS A 207 37.66 -12.43 3.73
CA LYS A 207 38.63 -11.67 2.93
C LYS A 207 38.07 -10.35 2.39
N ALA A 208 36.86 -9.95 2.82
CA ALA A 208 36.25 -8.71 2.39
C ALA A 208 37.10 -7.51 2.79
N LYS A 209 37.18 -6.52 1.90
CA LYS A 209 37.80 -5.21 2.13
C LYS A 209 36.74 -4.15 2.40
N GLU A 210 37.14 -3.01 2.97
CA GLU A 210 36.20 -1.91 3.30
C GLU A 210 35.29 -1.52 2.12
N ARG A 211 35.85 -1.52 0.91
CA ARG A 211 35.11 -1.28 -0.33
C ARG A 211 33.99 -2.30 -0.59
N ASP A 212 34.16 -3.56 -0.19
CA ASP A 212 33.13 -4.59 -0.31
C ASP A 212 31.98 -4.36 0.67
N LEU A 213 32.29 -3.94 1.90
CA LEU A 213 31.28 -3.54 2.90
C LEU A 213 30.48 -2.32 2.42
N GLU A 214 31.17 -1.29 1.91
CA GLU A 214 30.54 -0.10 1.33
C GLU A 214 29.62 -0.47 0.15
N ASN A 215 30.10 -1.31 -0.77
CA ASN A 215 29.30 -1.78 -1.90
C ASN A 215 28.08 -2.58 -1.46
N ALA A 216 28.22 -3.42 -0.43
CA ALA A 216 27.11 -4.22 0.09
C ALA A 216 26.05 -3.35 0.78
N LEU A 217 26.47 -2.36 1.58
CA LEU A 217 25.59 -1.39 2.22
C LEU A 217 24.83 -0.55 1.17
N THR A 218 25.54 -0.07 0.16
CA THR A 218 24.96 0.80 -0.86
C THR A 218 24.06 0.04 -1.84
N SER A 219 24.37 -1.22 -2.16
CA SER A 219 23.47 -2.10 -2.92
C SER A 219 22.20 -2.46 -2.14
N ASN A 220 22.28 -2.45 -0.80
CA ASN A 220 21.16 -2.70 0.12
C ASN A 220 20.73 -1.44 0.87
N ILE A 221 20.81 -0.26 0.22
CA ILE A 221 20.62 1.04 0.90
C ILE A 221 19.26 1.15 1.61
N THR A 222 18.21 0.50 1.09
CA THR A 222 16.89 0.47 1.73
C THR A 222 16.95 -0.20 3.11
N ASN A 223 17.60 -1.36 3.22
CA ASN A 223 17.74 -2.06 4.50
C ASN A 223 18.68 -1.30 5.44
N PHE A 224 19.72 -0.68 4.90
CA PHE A 224 20.61 0.16 5.69
C PHE A 224 19.91 1.40 6.22
N LEU A 225 19.06 2.07 5.44
CA LEU A 225 18.24 3.19 5.90
C LEU A 225 17.23 2.76 6.98
N LEU A 226 16.64 1.57 6.86
CA LEU A 226 15.76 1.02 7.90
C LEU A 226 16.52 0.76 9.20
N GLU A 227 17.77 0.31 9.09
CA GLU A 227 18.63 0.09 10.25
C GLU A 227 19.22 1.39 10.81
N LEU A 228 19.48 2.43 10.01
CA LEU A 228 19.85 3.76 10.51
C LEU A 228 18.68 4.41 11.27
N GLY A 229 17.48 4.35 10.71
CA GLY A 229 16.27 4.89 11.31
C GLY A 229 15.72 6.12 10.59
N ASP A 230 14.68 6.71 11.18
CA ASP A 230 13.96 7.83 10.58
C ASP A 230 14.79 9.11 10.54
N GLY A 231 14.57 9.94 9.53
CA GLY A 231 15.26 11.21 9.33
C GLY A 231 16.57 11.13 8.54
N PHE A 232 17.15 9.94 8.33
CA PHE A 232 18.33 9.78 7.49
C PHE A 232 17.98 9.85 6.00
N ALA A 233 18.71 10.70 5.27
CA ALA A 233 18.66 10.82 3.82
C ALA A 233 20.03 10.50 3.23
N PHE A 234 20.09 9.54 2.32
CA PHE A 234 21.34 9.19 1.63
C PHE A 234 21.68 10.28 0.59
N ILE A 235 22.86 10.88 0.72
CA ILE A 235 23.34 11.94 -0.18
C ILE A 235 24.33 11.37 -1.20
N GLY A 236 25.20 10.46 -0.79
CA GLY A 236 26.13 9.81 -1.70
C GLY A 236 27.15 8.92 -1.00
N ARG A 237 28.00 8.29 -1.80
CA ARG A 237 29.13 7.47 -1.37
C ARG A 237 30.41 7.96 -2.04
N GLN A 238 31.56 7.68 -1.44
CA GLN A 238 32.89 8.06 -1.96
C GLN A 238 32.93 9.55 -2.36
N LYS A 239 32.37 10.41 -1.50
CA LYS A 239 32.27 11.84 -1.78
C LYS A 239 33.67 12.44 -1.76
N ARG A 240 34.10 12.93 -2.92
CA ARG A 240 35.39 13.60 -3.10
C ARG A 240 35.36 15.02 -2.53
N PHE A 241 36.33 15.32 -1.67
CA PHE A 241 36.71 16.66 -1.26
C PHE A 241 38.12 16.95 -1.76
N GLU A 242 38.37 18.18 -2.20
CA GLU A 242 39.65 18.63 -2.73
C GLU A 242 40.15 19.79 -1.88
N VAL A 243 41.36 19.65 -1.35
CA VAL A 243 41.98 20.61 -0.42
C VAL A 243 43.41 20.83 -0.87
N GLY A 244 43.70 22.02 -1.39
CA GLY A 244 44.96 22.26 -2.09
C GLY A 244 45.11 21.27 -3.24
N ASP A 245 46.18 20.47 -3.21
CA ASP A 245 46.49 19.46 -4.24
C ASP A 245 46.18 18.01 -3.78
N GLN A 246 45.43 17.84 -2.69
CA GLN A 246 45.08 16.52 -2.15
C GLN A 246 43.59 16.22 -2.25
N GLU A 247 43.27 14.97 -2.58
CA GLU A 247 41.91 14.44 -2.65
C GLU A 247 41.60 13.56 -1.43
N PHE A 248 40.42 13.78 -0.85
CA PHE A 248 39.89 13.02 0.27
C PHE A 248 38.55 12.41 -0.11
N PHE A 249 38.30 11.17 0.33
CA PHE A 249 37.09 10.43 -0.01
C PHE A 249 36.36 9.99 1.26
N VAL A 250 35.15 10.50 1.43
CA VAL A 250 34.24 10.08 2.49
C VAL A 250 33.46 8.86 2.03
N ASP A 251 33.50 7.76 2.80
CA ASP A 251 32.86 6.50 2.44
C ASP A 251 31.38 6.67 2.17
N LEU A 252 30.62 7.16 3.16
CA LEU A 252 29.19 7.44 3.03
C LEU A 252 28.83 8.81 3.60
N LEU A 253 28.00 9.54 2.86
CA LEU A 253 27.48 10.85 3.23
C LEU A 253 25.96 10.78 3.31
N PHE A 254 25.44 11.17 4.48
CA PHE A 254 24.02 11.30 4.77
C PHE A 254 23.69 12.71 5.23
N TYR A 255 22.41 13.04 5.22
CA TYR A 255 21.85 14.21 5.87
C TYR A 255 20.74 13.77 6.82
N HIS A 256 20.71 14.33 8.03
CA HIS A 256 19.64 14.06 8.97
C HIS A 256 18.63 15.22 8.97
N THR A 257 17.41 14.96 8.52
CA THR A 257 16.41 16.01 8.27
C THR A 257 15.88 16.70 9.52
N ARG A 258 15.75 15.98 10.65
CA ARG A 258 15.33 16.58 11.94
C ARG A 258 16.45 17.36 12.64
N LEU A 259 17.65 16.79 12.72
CA LEU A 259 18.83 17.44 13.29
C LEU A 259 19.42 18.53 12.37
N ARG A 260 18.96 18.60 11.11
CA ARG A 260 19.39 19.52 10.05
C ARG A 260 20.90 19.60 9.88
N ARG A 261 21.57 18.45 9.71
CA ARG A 261 23.03 18.38 9.59
C ARG A 261 23.48 17.21 8.75
N TYR A 262 24.68 17.31 8.20
CA TYR A 262 25.33 16.20 7.51
C TYR A 262 25.84 15.16 8.50
N ILE A 263 25.69 13.89 8.14
CA ILE A 263 26.23 12.75 8.87
C ILE A 263 27.25 12.05 7.97
N ILE A 264 28.50 12.02 8.41
CA ILE A 264 29.58 11.33 7.72
C ILE A 264 29.76 9.97 8.37
N ILE A 265 29.66 8.90 7.58
CA ILE A 265 29.85 7.53 8.07
C ILE A 265 31.13 6.97 7.45
N GLU A 266 32.10 6.62 8.29
CA GLU A 266 33.35 5.94 7.92
C GLU A 266 33.23 4.45 8.28
N LEU A 267 33.56 3.56 7.34
CA LEU A 267 33.37 2.12 7.48
C LEU A 267 34.70 1.38 7.69
N LYS A 268 34.76 0.51 8.71
CA LYS A 268 35.95 -0.26 9.07
C LYS A 268 35.65 -1.74 9.29
N ILE A 269 36.30 -2.62 8.52
CA ILE A 269 36.15 -4.08 8.66
C ILE A 269 36.89 -4.64 9.89
N GLY A 270 37.90 -3.92 10.35
CA GLY A 270 38.70 -4.29 11.51
C GLY A 270 38.22 -3.67 12.81
N ASP A 271 39.11 -3.74 13.79
CA ASP A 271 38.95 -3.09 15.08
C ASP A 271 39.10 -1.58 14.94
N PHE A 272 38.44 -0.84 15.83
CA PHE A 272 38.63 0.61 15.93
C PHE A 272 40.09 0.96 16.23
N GLU A 273 40.65 1.91 15.47
CA GLU A 273 41.94 2.52 15.73
C GLU A 273 41.81 4.04 15.96
N PRO A 274 42.58 4.64 16.89
CA PRO A 274 42.51 6.08 17.19
C PRO A 274 42.72 7.00 15.98
N GLU A 275 43.49 6.56 14.97
CA GLU A 275 43.71 7.34 13.75
C GLU A 275 42.42 7.65 12.97
N PHE A 276 41.39 6.83 13.12
CA PHE A 276 40.09 7.05 12.45
C PHE A 276 39.41 8.33 12.95
N VAL A 277 39.63 8.71 14.21
CA VAL A 277 39.12 9.98 14.77
C VAL A 277 39.81 11.18 14.12
N SER A 278 41.11 11.06 13.82
CA SER A 278 41.86 12.12 13.14
C SER A 278 41.36 12.35 11.72
N LYS A 279 41.14 11.26 10.97
CA LYS A 279 40.55 11.30 9.62
C LYS A 279 39.13 11.87 9.64
N MET A 280 38.31 11.46 10.60
CA MET A 280 36.94 11.96 10.76
C MET A 280 36.90 13.47 11.07
N ASN A 281 37.79 13.98 11.92
CA ASN A 281 37.87 15.42 12.20
C ASN A 281 38.12 16.26 10.94
N LEU A 282 39.02 15.80 10.07
CA LEU A 282 39.25 16.43 8.77
C LEU A 282 37.97 16.42 7.92
N TYR A 283 37.28 15.28 7.86
CA TYR A 283 36.07 15.13 7.05
C TYR A 283 34.94 16.04 7.51
N LEU A 284 34.73 16.16 8.82
CA LEU A 284 33.72 17.05 9.38
C LEU A 284 34.06 18.53 9.13
N GLY A 285 35.33 18.91 9.23
CA GLY A 285 35.77 20.26 8.84
C GLY A 285 35.46 20.57 7.38
N LEU A 286 35.80 19.65 6.46
CA LEU A 286 35.54 19.83 5.04
C LEU A 286 34.05 19.85 4.69
N ALA A 287 33.24 19.01 5.33
CA ALA A 287 31.80 19.04 5.12
C ALA A 287 31.17 20.33 5.65
N ASP A 288 31.57 20.78 6.84
CA ASP A 288 31.09 22.04 7.43
C ASP A 288 31.46 23.24 6.55
N ASP A 289 32.65 23.26 5.94
CA ASP A 289 33.09 24.39 5.11
C ASP A 289 32.48 24.38 3.70
N ARG A 290 32.20 23.20 3.14
CA ARG A 290 31.82 23.05 1.71
C ARG A 290 30.36 22.71 1.47
N LEU A 291 29.70 22.07 2.41
CA LEU A 291 28.34 21.55 2.24
C LEU A 291 27.31 22.28 3.09
N LYS A 292 27.68 22.67 4.32
CA LYS A 292 26.77 23.27 5.29
C LYS A 292 26.18 24.59 4.77
N GLY A 293 24.86 24.65 4.72
CA GLY A 293 24.12 25.88 4.45
C GLY A 293 23.95 26.76 5.69
N GLU A 294 23.37 27.94 5.51
CA GLU A 294 23.13 28.91 6.59
C GLU A 294 22.25 28.35 7.73
N TYR A 295 21.32 27.45 7.40
CA TYR A 295 20.36 26.87 8.35
C TYR A 295 20.72 25.46 8.82
N ASP A 296 21.87 24.94 8.38
CA ASP A 296 22.35 23.62 8.80
C ASP A 296 23.17 23.76 10.10
N GLU A 297 23.11 22.73 10.93
CA GLU A 297 23.94 22.61 12.14
C GLU A 297 25.29 21.94 11.83
N ALA A 298 26.20 21.91 12.81
CA ALA A 298 27.50 21.25 12.65
C ALA A 298 27.36 19.75 12.35
N SER A 299 28.14 19.28 11.36
CA SER A 299 28.12 17.89 10.90
C SER A 299 28.55 16.92 12.00
N ILE A 300 28.05 15.67 11.94
CA ILE A 300 28.39 14.61 12.90
C ILE A 300 29.11 13.46 12.20
N GLY A 301 30.17 12.96 12.84
CA GLY A 301 30.89 11.78 12.39
C GLY A 301 30.38 10.51 13.05
N LEU A 302 30.23 9.44 12.29
CA LEU A 302 29.93 8.10 12.77
C LEU A 302 30.99 7.14 12.22
N ILE A 303 31.72 6.47 13.11
CA ILE A 303 32.68 5.43 12.74
C ILE A 303 32.01 4.08 13.03
N LEU A 304 31.84 3.27 11.99
CA LEU A 304 31.30 1.91 12.09
C LEU A 304 32.42 0.89 11.93
N CYS A 305 32.73 0.17 13.00
CA CYS A 305 33.79 -0.83 13.05
C CYS A 305 33.27 -2.22 13.41
N LYS A 306 33.99 -3.29 13.05
CA LYS A 306 33.61 -4.65 13.45
C LYS A 306 33.72 -4.83 14.96
N THR A 307 34.82 -4.38 15.56
CA THR A 307 34.97 -4.37 17.01
C THR A 307 35.61 -3.09 17.53
N ARG A 308 35.48 -2.82 18.83
CA ARG A 308 36.17 -1.70 19.49
C ARG A 308 36.53 -2.03 20.93
N ASN A 309 37.67 -1.54 21.39
CA ASN A 309 37.94 -1.40 22.81
C ASN A 309 37.32 -0.09 23.31
N LYS A 310 36.31 -0.19 24.19
CA LYS A 310 35.56 0.97 24.68
C LYS A 310 36.45 2.02 25.36
N VAL A 311 37.43 1.59 26.14
CA VAL A 311 38.35 2.50 26.84
C VAL A 311 39.21 3.27 25.83
N VAL A 312 39.79 2.57 24.84
CA VAL A 312 40.60 3.21 23.80
C VAL A 312 39.77 4.20 22.98
N ALA A 313 38.54 3.85 22.63
CA ALA A 313 37.62 4.71 21.91
C ALA A 313 37.28 5.98 22.72
N GLU A 314 36.99 5.86 24.01
CA GLU A 314 36.72 7.01 24.89
C GLU A 314 37.95 7.93 25.01
N TYR A 315 39.15 7.38 25.17
CA TYR A 315 40.38 8.19 25.20
C TYR A 315 40.63 8.92 23.89
N ALA A 316 40.42 8.27 22.75
CA ALA A 316 40.61 8.89 21.43
C ALA A 316 39.64 10.06 21.17
N LEU A 317 38.44 10.02 21.76
CA LEU A 317 37.41 11.04 21.57
C LEU A 317 37.55 12.27 22.47
N ARG A 318 38.23 12.17 23.64
CA ARG A 318 38.31 13.24 24.65
C ARG A 318 38.85 14.57 24.12
N ASP A 319 39.83 14.53 23.23
CA ASP A 319 40.48 15.73 22.69
C ASP A 319 39.92 16.16 21.31
N SER A 320 38.83 15.53 20.86
CA SER A 320 38.20 15.86 19.58
C SER A 320 37.17 16.97 19.76
N GLY A 321 37.42 18.12 19.13
CA GLY A 321 36.49 19.27 19.16
C GLY A 321 35.26 19.14 18.24
N LYS A 322 35.21 18.12 17.37
CA LYS A 322 34.06 17.82 16.50
C LYS A 322 33.23 16.65 17.06
N PRO A 323 31.90 16.64 16.85
CA PRO A 323 31.01 15.60 17.35
C PRO A 323 31.20 14.29 16.58
N ILE A 324 31.70 13.27 17.27
CA ILE A 324 32.02 11.96 16.69
C ILE A 324 31.44 10.86 17.58
N GLY A 325 30.80 9.89 16.93
CA GLY A 325 30.33 8.65 17.52
C GLY A 325 31.03 7.43 16.93
N ILE A 326 31.23 6.41 17.76
CA ILE A 326 31.85 5.13 17.38
C ILE A 326 30.90 4.00 17.79
N ALA A 327 30.44 3.23 16.81
CA ALA A 327 29.60 2.06 17.02
C ALA A 327 30.17 0.81 16.35
N GLN A 328 29.83 -0.33 16.93
CA GLN A 328 30.08 -1.62 16.31
C GLN A 328 29.00 -1.93 15.29
N TYR A 329 29.27 -2.87 14.39
CA TYR A 329 28.23 -3.51 13.59
C TYR A 329 28.36 -5.04 13.65
N ASN A 330 27.22 -5.71 13.50
CA ASN A 330 27.13 -7.15 13.35
C ASN A 330 26.73 -7.48 11.90
N ILE A 331 27.31 -8.54 11.36
CA ILE A 331 26.92 -9.13 10.07
C ILE A 331 26.63 -10.59 10.37
N ALA A 332 25.64 -11.17 9.66
CA ALA A 332 25.40 -12.60 9.72
C ALA A 332 26.70 -13.36 9.43
N SER A 333 27.24 -14.06 10.44
CA SER A 333 28.40 -14.91 10.28
C SER A 333 28.04 -16.04 9.31
N VAL A 334 28.93 -16.32 8.36
CA VAL A 334 28.91 -17.60 7.62
C VAL A 334 28.71 -18.71 8.64
N LEU A 335 27.75 -19.59 8.35
CA LEU A 335 27.29 -20.70 9.20
C LEU A 335 28.37 -21.22 10.17
N PRO A 336 28.05 -21.41 11.46
CA PRO A 336 28.98 -21.95 12.46
C PRO A 336 29.75 -23.17 11.93
N ASP A 337 31.04 -23.28 12.23
CA ASP A 337 31.90 -24.38 11.74
C ASP A 337 31.37 -25.77 12.15
N ASP A 338 30.62 -25.82 13.24
CA ASP A 338 29.86 -26.95 13.77
C ASP A 338 28.74 -27.44 12.84
N ILE A 339 28.23 -26.59 11.93
CA ILE A 339 27.21 -26.96 10.92
C ILE A 339 27.86 -27.34 9.58
N LYS A 340 29.14 -27.00 9.33
CA LYS A 340 29.82 -27.36 8.06
C LYS A 340 29.92 -28.87 7.82
N GLY A 341 29.95 -29.68 8.87
CA GLY A 341 30.01 -31.14 8.80
C GLY A 341 28.65 -31.85 8.73
N GLU A 342 27.57 -31.16 9.07
CA GLU A 342 26.19 -31.68 9.02
C GLU A 342 25.46 -31.29 7.72
N LEU A 343 26.06 -30.40 6.93
CA LEU A 343 25.55 -30.08 5.60
C LEU A 343 25.87 -31.24 4.65
N PRO A 344 24.87 -31.77 3.93
CA PRO A 344 25.10 -32.83 2.96
C PRO A 344 26.18 -32.40 1.96
N THR A 345 27.08 -33.33 1.62
CA THR A 345 28.15 -33.07 0.64
C THR A 345 27.55 -32.61 -0.69
N ILE A 346 28.31 -31.88 -1.53
CA ILE A 346 27.82 -31.43 -2.87
C ILE A 346 27.18 -32.59 -3.65
N LYS A 347 27.71 -33.80 -3.49
CA LYS A 347 27.22 -35.02 -4.14
C LYS A 347 25.90 -35.54 -3.53
N GLU A 348 25.76 -35.52 -2.20
CA GLU A 348 24.49 -35.84 -1.52
C GLU A 348 23.43 -34.76 -1.74
N LEU A 349 23.85 -33.50 -1.84
CA LEU A 349 23.02 -32.40 -2.28
C LEU A 349 22.54 -32.65 -3.70
N GLU A 350 23.42 -33.00 -4.65
CA GLU A 350 23.07 -33.31 -6.04
C GLU A 350 22.14 -34.53 -6.18
N GLU A 351 22.33 -35.58 -5.38
CA GLU A 351 21.42 -36.74 -5.33
C GLU A 351 20.05 -36.41 -4.73
N ASN A 352 19.99 -35.57 -3.68
CA ASN A 352 18.73 -35.09 -3.12
C ASN A 352 18.07 -33.97 -3.97
N LEU A 353 18.85 -33.18 -4.72
CA LEU A 353 18.44 -32.14 -5.66
C LEU A 353 17.92 -32.72 -6.98
N GLY A 354 18.36 -33.93 -7.34
CA GLY A 354 17.91 -34.69 -8.51
C GLY A 354 16.42 -35.03 -8.50
N THR A 355 15.72 -34.76 -7.38
CA THR A 355 14.26 -34.95 -7.26
C THR A 355 13.52 -33.72 -6.70
N HIS A 356 13.89 -32.50 -7.10
CA HIS A 356 13.11 -31.24 -7.01
C HIS A 356 13.71 -30.13 -6.12
N ILE A 357 14.86 -29.51 -6.46
CA ILE A 357 15.07 -28.10 -6.06
C ILE A 357 15.86 -27.36 -7.15
N ALA A 358 15.27 -26.29 -7.71
CA ALA A 358 15.99 -25.31 -8.52
C ALA A 358 16.69 -24.31 -7.56
N PHE A 359 17.98 -24.04 -7.78
CA PHE A 359 18.73 -22.97 -7.10
C PHE A 359 17.93 -21.64 -7.09
N PRO A 360 18.13 -20.73 -6.11
CA PRO A 360 17.39 -19.46 -6.06
C PRO A 360 17.69 -18.66 -7.32
N GLN A 361 16.80 -18.84 -8.26
CA GLN A 361 16.68 -18.13 -9.51
C GLN A 361 16.54 -16.65 -9.12
N ASN A 362 17.20 -15.76 -9.86
CA ASN A 362 17.11 -14.30 -9.74
C ASN A 362 15.72 -13.88 -9.21
N PRO A 363 15.56 -12.90 -8.30
CA PRO A 363 14.22 -12.47 -7.84
C PRO A 363 13.22 -12.18 -8.99
N ILE A 364 13.74 -11.84 -10.18
CA ILE A 364 13.00 -11.75 -11.43
C ILE A 364 12.50 -13.12 -11.91
N ASP A 365 13.34 -14.14 -11.88
CA ASP A 365 13.06 -15.51 -12.28
C ASP A 365 12.12 -16.24 -11.31
N GLU A 366 12.18 -15.97 -10.01
CA GLU A 366 11.19 -16.47 -9.03
C GLU A 366 9.81 -15.87 -9.31
N LYS A 367 9.76 -14.55 -9.55
CA LYS A 367 8.52 -13.87 -10.00
C LYS A 367 8.04 -14.41 -11.35
N LEU A 368 8.93 -14.62 -12.31
CA LEU A 368 8.60 -15.19 -13.61
C LEU A 368 8.08 -16.62 -13.48
N SER A 369 8.64 -17.43 -12.59
CA SER A 369 8.20 -18.81 -12.38
C SER A 369 6.82 -18.84 -11.75
N ARG A 370 6.57 -17.97 -10.77
CA ARG A 370 5.25 -17.78 -10.19
C ARG A 370 4.24 -17.25 -11.21
N ILE A 371 4.63 -16.32 -12.07
CA ILE A 371 3.79 -15.82 -13.16
C ILE A 371 3.52 -16.93 -14.18
N LYS A 372 4.53 -17.71 -14.59
CA LYS A 372 4.38 -18.86 -15.51
C LYS A 372 3.46 -19.93 -14.92
N GLN A 373 3.57 -20.20 -13.62
CA GLN A 373 2.68 -21.11 -12.91
C GLN A 373 1.24 -20.60 -12.94
N ILE A 374 1.01 -19.32 -12.59
CA ILE A 374 -0.30 -18.67 -12.68
C ILE A 374 -0.84 -18.73 -14.12
N LEU A 375 0.00 -18.49 -15.12
CA LEU A 375 -0.37 -18.55 -16.54
C LEU A 375 -0.68 -19.98 -17.01
N SER A 376 -0.05 -21.01 -16.44
CA SER A 376 -0.35 -22.42 -16.76
C SER A 376 -1.58 -22.97 -16.04
N GLU A 377 -1.90 -22.44 -14.85
CA GLU A 377 -3.06 -22.83 -14.04
C GLU A 377 -4.32 -22.05 -14.44
N SER A 378 -4.15 -20.88 -15.06
CA SER A 378 -5.26 -20.04 -15.52
C SER A 378 -5.52 -20.25 -17.00
N SER A 379 -6.78 -20.49 -17.37
CA SER A 379 -7.23 -20.55 -18.76
C SER A 379 -7.41 -19.15 -19.37
N PHE A 380 -6.34 -18.34 -19.39
CA PHE A 380 -6.39 -17.04 -20.07
C PHE A 380 -6.34 -17.25 -21.58
N GLU A 381 -7.35 -16.76 -22.30
CA GLU A 381 -7.37 -16.83 -23.74
C GLU A 381 -6.48 -15.74 -24.36
N GLU A 382 -5.67 -16.12 -25.35
CA GLU A 382 -4.67 -15.24 -25.95
C GLU A 382 -5.30 -14.18 -26.84
N VAL A 383 -4.86 -12.93 -26.72
CA VAL A 383 -5.33 -11.84 -27.59
C VAL A 383 -4.77 -12.01 -29.01
N LYS A 384 -5.63 -12.44 -29.94
CA LYS A 384 -5.26 -12.61 -31.37
C LYS A 384 -5.47 -11.38 -32.25
N GLU A 385 -6.36 -10.49 -31.83
CA GLU A 385 -6.81 -9.36 -32.65
C GLU A 385 -6.90 -8.08 -31.80
N THR A 386 -6.69 -6.93 -32.43
CA THR A 386 -6.79 -5.61 -31.80
C THR A 386 -7.81 -4.76 -32.55
N GLN A 387 -8.40 -3.77 -31.88
CA GLN A 387 -9.40 -2.90 -32.48
C GLN A 387 -8.81 -2.23 -33.73
N ASN A 388 -9.51 -2.40 -34.85
CA ASN A 388 -9.20 -1.78 -36.12
C ASN A 388 -10.46 -1.69 -36.98
N LYS A 389 -10.34 -1.11 -38.18
CA LYS A 389 -11.46 -0.92 -39.12
C LYS A 389 -12.17 -2.23 -39.50
N GLN A 390 -11.43 -3.30 -39.76
CA GLN A 390 -12.00 -4.60 -40.14
C GLN A 390 -12.72 -5.26 -38.97
N VAL A 391 -12.13 -5.20 -37.77
CA VAL A 391 -12.74 -5.72 -36.54
C VAL A 391 -14.02 -4.96 -36.20
N THR A 392 -14.00 -3.64 -36.30
CA THR A 392 -15.17 -2.78 -36.06
C THR A 392 -16.31 -3.12 -37.02
N LYS A 393 -15.99 -3.31 -38.31
CA LYS A 393 -16.95 -3.73 -39.33
C LYS A 393 -17.51 -5.13 -39.02
N ARG A 394 -16.65 -6.08 -38.65
CA ARG A 394 -17.05 -7.45 -38.30
C ARG A 394 -17.99 -7.48 -37.09
N VAL A 395 -17.65 -6.77 -36.02
CA VAL A 395 -18.52 -6.66 -34.83
C VAL A 395 -19.86 -6.04 -35.19
N PHE A 396 -19.87 -5.04 -36.07
CA PHE A 396 -21.12 -4.44 -36.56
C PHE A 396 -21.99 -5.45 -37.33
N GLU A 397 -21.41 -6.16 -38.30
CA GLU A 397 -22.13 -7.09 -39.18
C GLU A 397 -22.55 -8.39 -38.47
N GLU A 398 -21.72 -8.92 -37.58
CA GLU A 398 -21.93 -10.22 -36.94
C GLU A 398 -22.66 -10.11 -35.60
N ILE A 399 -22.63 -8.96 -34.93
CA ILE A 399 -23.21 -8.80 -33.57
C ILE A 399 -24.26 -7.69 -33.57
N VAL A 400 -23.89 -6.47 -33.93
CA VAL A 400 -24.75 -5.29 -33.76
C VAL A 400 -26.01 -5.39 -34.62
N LEU A 401 -25.86 -5.66 -35.91
CA LEU A 401 -26.97 -5.71 -36.86
C LEU A 401 -27.93 -6.89 -36.58
N PRO A 402 -27.45 -8.14 -36.36
CA PRO A 402 -28.33 -9.24 -35.97
C PRO A 402 -29.07 -8.98 -34.66
N LEU A 403 -28.41 -8.36 -33.68
CA LEU A 403 -29.04 -8.05 -32.40
C LEU A 403 -30.16 -7.02 -32.56
N LYS A 404 -29.93 -5.94 -33.33
CA LYS A 404 -30.96 -4.96 -33.66
C LYS A 404 -32.16 -5.63 -34.35
N GLN A 405 -31.91 -6.45 -35.37
CA GLN A 405 -32.97 -7.14 -36.12
C GLN A 405 -33.79 -8.08 -35.25
N ALA A 406 -33.15 -8.83 -34.35
CA ALA A 406 -33.84 -9.71 -33.41
C ALA A 406 -34.74 -8.93 -32.45
N ILE A 407 -34.24 -7.81 -31.90
CA ILE A 407 -35.01 -6.93 -31.02
C ILE A 407 -36.20 -6.31 -31.77
N SER A 408 -35.97 -5.76 -32.96
CA SER A 408 -37.04 -5.18 -33.81
C SER A 408 -38.13 -6.20 -34.08
N LYS A 409 -37.76 -7.43 -34.45
CA LYS A 409 -38.72 -8.49 -34.76
C LYS A 409 -39.57 -8.88 -33.56
N GLU A 410 -38.99 -8.98 -32.37
CA GLU A 410 -39.73 -9.33 -31.15
C GLU A 410 -40.68 -8.20 -30.73
N LEU A 411 -40.23 -6.95 -30.83
CA LEU A 411 -41.08 -5.78 -30.58
C LEU A 411 -42.25 -5.70 -31.56
N GLU A 412 -41.98 -5.86 -32.87
CA GLU A 412 -43.00 -5.81 -33.93
C GLU A 412 -44.14 -6.82 -33.72
N LYS A 413 -43.82 -7.99 -33.17
CA LYS A 413 -44.76 -9.08 -33.03
C LYS A 413 -45.84 -8.80 -31.98
N GLU A 414 -45.47 -8.33 -30.79
CA GLU A 414 -46.40 -8.24 -29.66
C GLU A 414 -46.55 -6.84 -29.05
N ILE A 415 -45.53 -5.97 -29.18
CA ILE A 415 -45.45 -4.70 -28.43
C ILE A 415 -45.72 -3.48 -29.32
N SER A 416 -45.08 -3.40 -30.49
CA SER A 416 -45.21 -2.27 -31.43
C SER A 416 -46.65 -1.92 -31.82
N PRO A 417 -47.59 -2.88 -31.99
CA PRO A 417 -48.99 -2.54 -32.30
C PRO A 417 -49.67 -1.65 -31.27
N TRP A 418 -49.18 -1.60 -30.03
CA TRP A 418 -49.73 -0.76 -28.95
C TRP A 418 -49.32 0.71 -29.06
N PHE A 419 -48.35 1.05 -29.91
CA PHE A 419 -47.77 2.39 -30.02
C PHE A 419 -48.04 3.00 -31.40
N THR A 420 -48.04 4.33 -31.49
CA THR A 420 -48.19 5.06 -32.77
C THR A 420 -46.87 5.30 -33.47
N ASP A 421 -45.76 5.36 -32.72
CA ASP A 421 -44.41 5.59 -33.25
C ASP A 421 -43.39 4.71 -32.49
N PRO A 422 -43.41 3.38 -32.70
CA PRO A 422 -42.40 2.47 -32.16
C PRO A 422 -41.16 2.49 -33.06
N ASP A 423 -40.00 2.79 -32.48
CA ASP A 423 -38.73 2.86 -33.20
C ASP A 423 -37.61 2.09 -32.49
N VAL A 424 -36.75 1.47 -33.30
CA VAL A 424 -35.48 0.92 -32.85
C VAL A 424 -34.36 1.64 -33.60
N PHE A 425 -33.68 2.54 -32.90
CA PHE A 425 -32.58 3.33 -33.42
C PHE A 425 -31.25 2.59 -33.26
N LEU A 426 -30.39 2.77 -34.25
CA LEU A 426 -29.00 2.34 -34.19
C LEU A 426 -28.09 3.57 -34.18
N TYR A 427 -27.20 3.62 -33.19
CA TYR A 427 -26.21 4.66 -33.00
C TYR A 427 -24.81 4.12 -33.22
N ALA A 428 -24.00 4.88 -33.94
CA ALA A 428 -22.56 4.71 -34.03
C ALA A 428 -21.90 6.01 -33.54
N GLY A 429 -21.26 6.00 -32.37
CA GLY A 429 -20.78 7.22 -31.71
C GLY A 429 -21.92 8.19 -31.34
N ALA A 430 -21.81 9.46 -31.73
CA ALA A 430 -22.79 10.53 -31.42
C ALA A 430 -23.93 10.67 -32.44
N THR A 431 -23.97 9.82 -33.47
CA THR A 431 -24.94 9.91 -34.57
C THR A 431 -25.87 8.69 -34.56
N GLY A 432 -27.18 8.94 -34.50
CA GLY A 432 -28.22 7.91 -34.54
C GLY A 432 -29.03 7.95 -35.83
N ASN A 433 -29.37 6.79 -36.38
CA ASN A 433 -30.26 6.67 -37.53
C ASN A 433 -31.20 5.46 -37.38
N LYS A 434 -32.39 5.55 -38.00
CA LYS A 434 -33.38 4.45 -38.06
C LYS A 434 -33.00 3.41 -39.13
N GLU A 435 -32.54 3.89 -40.28
CA GLU A 435 -32.14 3.06 -41.43
C GLU A 435 -30.71 2.54 -41.29
N ASP A 436 -30.53 1.23 -41.40
CA ASP A 436 -29.21 0.58 -41.27
C ASP A 436 -28.23 1.02 -42.36
N GLU A 437 -28.71 1.25 -43.58
CA GLU A 437 -27.88 1.69 -44.72
C GLU A 437 -27.22 3.05 -44.45
N LYS A 438 -27.90 3.97 -43.76
CA LYS A 438 -27.34 5.27 -43.37
C LYS A 438 -26.28 5.14 -42.29
N VAL A 439 -26.43 4.21 -41.34
CA VAL A 439 -25.38 3.89 -40.36
C VAL A 439 -24.18 3.23 -41.04
N VAL A 440 -24.41 2.31 -41.98
CA VAL A 440 -23.36 1.66 -42.77
C VAL A 440 -22.59 2.66 -43.62
N GLN A 441 -23.28 3.56 -44.31
CA GLN A 441 -22.66 4.64 -45.08
C GLN A 441 -21.85 5.57 -44.16
N HIS A 442 -22.41 5.94 -43.00
CA HIS A 442 -21.71 6.74 -42.00
C HIS A 442 -20.46 6.04 -41.45
N LEU A 443 -20.52 4.72 -41.24
CA LEU A 443 -19.35 3.93 -40.87
C LEU A 443 -18.32 3.96 -42.00
N HIS A 444 -18.70 3.79 -43.26
CA HIS A 444 -17.75 3.90 -44.38
C HIS A 444 -17.09 5.29 -44.47
N GLU A 445 -17.84 6.37 -44.23
CA GLU A 445 -17.34 7.75 -44.22
C GLU A 445 -16.46 8.05 -42.99
N LYS A 446 -16.85 7.56 -41.80
CA LYS A 446 -16.16 7.78 -40.52
C LYS A 446 -15.15 6.73 -40.14
N LEU A 447 -14.96 5.66 -40.90
CA LEU A 447 -13.89 4.68 -40.65
C LEU A 447 -12.48 5.30 -40.76
N GLN A 448 -12.33 6.60 -41.07
CA GLN A 448 -11.10 7.38 -40.80
C GLN A 448 -10.89 7.75 -39.32
N TYR A 449 -11.93 7.75 -38.50
CA TYR A 449 -11.95 8.03 -37.06
C TYR A 449 -12.53 6.81 -36.32
N GLU A 450 -11.70 6.13 -35.52
CA GLU A 450 -12.03 4.87 -34.86
C GLU A 450 -13.38 4.91 -34.11
N CYS A 451 -14.42 4.27 -34.65
CA CYS A 451 -15.69 4.11 -33.96
C CYS A 451 -15.49 3.13 -32.79
N SER A 452 -15.64 3.63 -31.57
CA SER A 452 -15.40 2.87 -30.33
C SER A 452 -16.68 2.43 -29.61
N ARG A 453 -17.86 2.83 -30.10
CA ARG A 453 -19.15 2.52 -29.47
C ARG A 453 -20.29 2.42 -30.47
N PHE A 454 -21.09 1.37 -30.34
CA PHE A 454 -22.42 1.26 -30.90
C PHE A 454 -23.47 1.26 -29.79
N SER A 455 -24.68 1.72 -30.11
CA SER A 455 -25.82 1.64 -29.20
C SER A 455 -27.08 1.31 -29.97
N ILE A 456 -27.88 0.38 -29.47
CA ILE A 456 -29.20 0.04 -29.99
C ILE A 456 -30.21 0.59 -28.99
N ALA A 457 -31.02 1.58 -29.39
CA ALA A 457 -32.02 2.15 -28.51
C ALA A 457 -33.43 1.82 -29.01
N VAL A 458 -34.24 1.27 -28.13
CA VAL A 458 -35.68 1.08 -28.32
C VAL A 458 -36.38 2.30 -27.76
N GLN A 459 -37.15 2.98 -28.59
CA GLN A 459 -37.98 4.10 -28.20
C GLN A 459 -39.43 3.84 -28.61
N LEU A 460 -40.32 3.71 -27.63
CA LEU A 460 -41.74 3.49 -27.87
C LEU A 460 -42.52 4.73 -27.45
N ASN A 461 -43.07 5.46 -28.43
CA ASN A 461 -43.82 6.70 -28.22
C ASN A 461 -45.30 6.54 -28.63
N GLY A 462 -46.16 7.31 -27.97
CA GLY A 462 -47.57 7.43 -28.34
C GLY A 462 -48.35 6.13 -28.11
N PHE A 463 -48.34 5.66 -26.86
CA PHE A 463 -49.13 4.50 -26.46
C PHE A 463 -50.62 4.74 -26.71
N LYS A 464 -51.24 3.93 -27.58
CA LYS A 464 -52.58 4.17 -28.12
C LYS A 464 -53.67 4.19 -27.06
N MET A 465 -53.45 3.52 -25.93
CA MET A 465 -54.44 3.44 -24.83
C MET A 465 -54.25 4.50 -23.73
N ALA A 466 -53.22 5.38 -23.80
CA ALA A 466 -52.94 6.38 -22.77
C ALA A 466 -53.76 7.69 -22.86
N GLY A 467 -54.53 7.91 -23.94
CA GLY A 467 -55.28 9.16 -24.14
C GLY A 467 -54.36 10.37 -24.36
N VAL A 468 -54.56 11.45 -23.61
CA VAL A 468 -53.72 12.69 -23.67
C VAL A 468 -52.45 12.61 -22.82
N ASN A 469 -52.27 11.54 -22.05
CA ASN A 469 -51.14 11.40 -21.13
C ASN A 469 -49.86 11.05 -21.88
N THR A 470 -48.74 11.64 -21.45
CA THR A 470 -47.42 11.34 -21.99
C THR A 470 -46.98 9.94 -21.58
N PHE A 471 -46.84 9.04 -22.56
CA PHE A 471 -46.32 7.69 -22.35
C PHE A 471 -45.16 7.44 -23.32
N SER A 472 -43.96 7.25 -22.77
CA SER A 472 -42.75 6.95 -23.53
C SER A 472 -41.89 5.93 -22.80
N ILE A 473 -41.35 4.96 -23.54
CA ILE A 473 -40.36 3.99 -23.03
C ILE A 473 -39.07 4.17 -23.80
N SER A 474 -37.95 4.22 -23.09
CA SER A 474 -36.62 4.24 -23.67
C SER A 474 -35.74 3.22 -22.95
N GLN A 475 -35.24 2.24 -23.70
CA GLN A 475 -34.29 1.24 -23.23
C GLN A 475 -33.26 0.96 -24.32
N GLY A 476 -32.13 0.35 -24.01
CA GLY A 476 -31.15 0.05 -25.05
C GLY A 476 -29.99 -0.82 -24.61
N ILE A 477 -29.16 -1.16 -25.58
CA ILE A 477 -27.94 -1.94 -25.43
C ILE A 477 -26.77 -1.11 -25.93
N ASP A 478 -25.72 -1.02 -25.12
CA ASP A 478 -24.43 -0.44 -25.48
C ASP A 478 -23.41 -1.53 -25.81
N ILE A 479 -22.69 -1.31 -26.91
CA ILE A 479 -21.60 -2.17 -27.36
C ILE A 479 -20.35 -1.31 -27.47
N ILE A 480 -19.39 -1.54 -26.56
CA ILE A 480 -18.15 -0.76 -26.44
C ILE A 480 -16.99 -1.57 -26.97
N LEU A 481 -16.20 -0.96 -27.85
CA LEU A 481 -15.00 -1.54 -28.46
C LEU A 481 -13.75 -0.98 -27.76
N ASP A 482 -13.15 -1.79 -26.89
CA ASP A 482 -11.86 -1.50 -26.24
C ASP A 482 -10.71 -1.99 -27.13
N LYS A 483 -9.46 -1.69 -26.76
CA LYS A 483 -8.27 -2.03 -27.56
C LYS A 483 -8.16 -3.51 -27.99
N TYR A 484 -8.65 -4.45 -27.17
CA TYR A 484 -8.47 -5.91 -27.37
C TYR A 484 -9.76 -6.73 -27.26
N ARG A 485 -10.88 -6.09 -26.91
CA ARG A 485 -12.13 -6.75 -26.53
C ARG A 485 -13.32 -5.88 -26.89
N TYR A 486 -14.48 -6.50 -26.99
CA TYR A 486 -15.75 -5.78 -26.99
C TYR A 486 -16.52 -6.13 -25.72
N SER A 487 -17.41 -5.24 -25.30
CA SER A 487 -18.35 -5.51 -24.24
C SER A 487 -19.74 -5.05 -24.59
N ILE A 488 -20.74 -5.82 -24.18
CA ILE A 488 -22.16 -5.57 -24.43
C ILE A 488 -22.83 -5.41 -23.07
N SER A 489 -23.58 -4.32 -22.89
CA SER A 489 -24.31 -4.04 -21.65
C SER A 489 -25.68 -3.47 -21.94
N ILE A 490 -26.68 -3.87 -21.16
CA ILE A 490 -28.01 -3.28 -21.22
C ILE A 490 -27.99 -1.99 -20.37
N ILE A 491 -28.54 -0.90 -20.91
CA ILE A 491 -28.53 0.40 -20.25
C ILE A 491 -29.28 0.29 -18.92
N ASN A 492 -28.72 0.88 -17.86
CA ASN A 492 -29.24 0.85 -16.48
C ASN A 492 -29.27 -0.54 -15.81
N THR A 493 -28.49 -1.51 -16.29
CA THR A 493 -28.31 -2.80 -15.59
C THR A 493 -26.84 -3.05 -15.23
N GLN A 494 -26.61 -4.02 -14.35
CA GLN A 494 -25.27 -4.54 -14.05
C GLN A 494 -24.83 -5.65 -15.02
N GLU A 495 -25.70 -6.04 -15.95
CA GLU A 495 -25.41 -7.11 -16.90
C GLU A 495 -24.43 -6.63 -17.97
N ARG A 496 -23.28 -7.30 -18.01
CA ARG A 496 -22.22 -7.00 -18.98
C ARG A 496 -21.54 -8.27 -19.44
N ILE A 497 -21.56 -8.50 -20.74
CA ILE A 497 -20.79 -9.55 -21.41
C ILE A 497 -19.51 -8.91 -21.95
N THR A 498 -18.37 -9.58 -21.77
CA THR A 498 -17.05 -9.06 -22.20
C THR A 498 -16.25 -10.17 -22.85
N ASN A 499 -15.99 -10.02 -24.16
CA ASN A 499 -15.34 -11.04 -24.99
C ASN A 499 -14.19 -10.44 -25.80
N LEU A 500 -13.17 -11.24 -26.10
CA LEU A 500 -12.12 -10.89 -27.05
C LEU A 500 -12.67 -10.88 -28.48
N TYR A 501 -12.05 -10.13 -29.39
CA TYR A 501 -12.58 -9.97 -30.75
C TYR A 501 -12.66 -11.26 -31.58
N HIS A 502 -11.85 -12.26 -31.27
CA HIS A 502 -11.88 -13.56 -31.93
C HIS A 502 -12.86 -14.55 -31.27
N GLN A 503 -13.45 -14.18 -30.14
CA GLN A 503 -14.50 -14.94 -29.47
C GLN A 503 -15.87 -14.50 -30.00
N LYS A 504 -16.66 -15.47 -30.46
CA LYS A 504 -18.04 -15.22 -30.89
C LYS A 504 -18.95 -15.08 -29.68
N LEU A 505 -19.93 -14.19 -29.78
CA LEU A 505 -21.05 -14.16 -28.85
C LEU A 505 -21.83 -15.47 -28.98
N SER A 506 -22.01 -16.21 -27.87
CA SER A 506 -22.71 -17.49 -27.93
C SER A 506 -24.21 -17.29 -28.19
N GLU A 507 -24.87 -18.28 -28.79
CA GLU A 507 -26.32 -18.21 -29.04
C GLU A 507 -27.13 -18.00 -27.76
N LYS A 508 -26.67 -18.57 -26.64
CA LYS A 508 -27.30 -18.40 -25.33
C LYS A 508 -27.18 -16.96 -24.83
N GLU A 509 -26.00 -16.37 -24.92
CA GLU A 509 -25.76 -14.97 -24.54
C GLU A 509 -26.55 -14.01 -25.44
N PHE A 510 -26.57 -14.27 -26.74
CA PHE A 510 -27.34 -13.49 -27.72
C PHE A 510 -28.84 -13.52 -27.38
N SER A 511 -29.40 -14.71 -27.18
CA SER A 511 -30.82 -14.87 -26.84
C SER A 511 -31.16 -14.23 -25.49
N ASN A 512 -30.26 -14.34 -24.50
CA ASN A 512 -30.44 -13.71 -23.19
C ASN A 512 -30.47 -12.18 -23.30
N LEU A 513 -29.57 -11.57 -24.07
CA LEU A 513 -29.55 -10.12 -24.28
C LEU A 513 -30.86 -9.59 -24.88
N VAL A 514 -31.41 -10.28 -25.88
CA VAL A 514 -32.70 -9.93 -26.48
C VAL A 514 -33.82 -10.07 -25.44
N THR A 515 -33.86 -11.21 -24.74
CA THR A 515 -34.90 -11.50 -23.75
C THR A 515 -34.92 -10.47 -22.64
N VAL A 516 -33.78 -10.21 -21.99
CA VAL A 516 -33.69 -9.26 -20.87
C VAL A 516 -34.02 -7.84 -21.32
N LEU A 517 -33.64 -7.42 -22.53
CA LEU A 517 -34.03 -6.11 -23.04
C LEU A 517 -35.55 -6.00 -23.22
N ILE A 518 -36.19 -7.03 -23.80
CA ILE A 518 -37.64 -7.06 -23.99
C ILE A 518 -38.37 -7.06 -22.64
N GLU A 519 -37.90 -7.85 -21.67
CA GLU A 519 -38.40 -7.81 -20.30
C GLU A 519 -38.31 -6.40 -19.71
N LYS A 520 -37.19 -5.69 -19.90
CA LYS A 520 -37.04 -4.30 -19.42
C LYS A 520 -37.97 -3.32 -20.10
N VAL A 521 -38.26 -3.52 -21.38
CA VAL A 521 -39.26 -2.73 -22.10
C VAL A 521 -40.65 -2.99 -21.49
N LEU A 522 -41.01 -4.24 -21.24
CA LEU A 522 -42.28 -4.65 -20.62
C LEU A 522 -42.42 -4.16 -19.17
N ASP A 523 -41.36 -4.24 -18.38
CA ASP A 523 -41.26 -3.68 -17.02
C ASP A 523 -41.61 -2.19 -17.05
N GLY A 524 -40.97 -1.44 -17.96
CA GLY A 524 -41.22 0.00 -18.12
C GLY A 524 -42.65 0.31 -18.55
N ILE A 525 -43.23 -0.48 -19.44
CA ILE A 525 -44.64 -0.36 -19.84
C ILE A 525 -45.53 -0.57 -18.61
N SER A 526 -45.29 -1.63 -17.84
CA SER A 526 -46.07 -1.99 -16.65
C SER A 526 -46.00 -0.92 -15.55
N GLU A 527 -44.82 -0.36 -15.32
CA GLU A 527 -44.60 0.72 -14.37
C GLU A 527 -45.37 1.99 -14.78
N ASN A 528 -45.29 2.38 -16.05
CA ASN A 528 -46.01 3.54 -16.57
C ASN A 528 -47.53 3.34 -16.55
N LEU A 529 -48.03 2.14 -16.87
CA LEU A 529 -49.46 1.81 -16.76
C LEU A 529 -49.96 1.91 -15.31
N SER A 530 -49.16 1.44 -14.34
CA SER A 530 -49.49 1.53 -12.91
C SER A 530 -49.60 3.00 -12.45
N LYS A 531 -48.72 3.88 -12.96
CA LYS A 531 -48.76 5.33 -12.71
C LYS A 531 -49.99 5.99 -13.34
N LEU A 532 -50.41 5.57 -14.52
CA LEU A 532 -51.60 6.10 -15.18
C LEU A 532 -52.89 5.72 -14.44
N ASN A 533 -52.99 4.49 -13.92
CA ASN A 533 -54.16 4.07 -13.16
C ASN A 533 -54.29 4.81 -11.82
N THR A 534 -53.17 5.04 -11.12
CA THR A 534 -53.16 5.79 -9.85
C THR A 534 -53.47 7.29 -10.01
N GLN A 535 -53.26 7.87 -11.20
CA GLN A 535 -53.67 9.25 -11.50
C GLN A 535 -55.13 9.41 -11.94
N ASN A 536 -55.78 8.33 -12.41
CA ASN A 536 -57.20 8.35 -12.76
C ASN A 536 -58.13 8.10 -11.56
N ASP A 537 -57.60 7.54 -10.45
CA ASP A 537 -58.32 7.28 -9.20
C ASP A 537 -58.25 8.44 -8.18
N ALA A 538 -57.56 9.54 -8.53
CA ALA A 538 -57.44 10.78 -7.74
C ALA A 538 -58.16 11.93 -8.45
#